data_AF-A0ABC9NBY0-F1
#
_entry.id   AF-A0ABC9NBY0-F1
#
_cell.length_a   1.000
_cell.length_b   1.000
_cell.length_c   1.000
_cell.angle_alpha   90.00
_cell.angle_beta   90.00
_cell.angle_gamma   90.00
#
_symmetry.space_group_name_H-M   'P 1'
#
loop_
_entity.id
_entity.type
_entity.pdbx_description
1 polymer ?
#
loop_
_entity_poly.entity_id
_entity_poly.type
_entity_poly.pdbx_seq_one_letter_code
_entity_poly.pdbx_strand_id
1 'polypeptide(L)' 'MTSNLTLGNNVQIGANSLVNNTFNQNDILIAGSPALVRKQELSPWWGTQRIYKIEQLKKSMNLDI' A
#
# COMPACT_ATOMS: atom_id res chain seq x y z
N MET A 1 -9.05 22.04 2.53
CA MET A 1 -9.12 21.52 1.16
C MET A 1 -8.24 20.29 1.09
N THR A 2 -8.78 19.16 0.64
CA THR A 2 -8.01 17.97 0.28
C THR A 2 -8.13 17.78 -1.24
N SER A 3 -7.08 17.29 -1.87
CA SER A 3 -7.07 16.93 -3.29
C SER A 3 -7.03 15.42 -3.46
N ASN A 4 -7.51 14.94 -4.60
CA ASN A 4 -7.37 13.54 -4.97
C ASN A 4 -5.89 13.23 -5.26
N LEU A 5 -5.38 12.16 -4.67
CA LEU A 5 -4.04 11.62 -4.95
C LEU A 5 -4.17 10.24 -5.57
N THR A 6 -3.27 9.91 -6.49
CA THR A 6 -3.19 8.58 -7.10
C THR A 6 -1.92 7.87 -6.64
N LEU A 7 -2.04 6.58 -6.35
CA LEU A 7 -0.91 5.68 -6.08
C LEU A 7 -0.91 4.59 -7.15
N GLY A 8 0.29 4.25 -7.64
CA GLY A 8 0.49 3.10 -8.51
C GLY A 8 0.24 1.77 -7.78
N ASN A 9 0.43 0.69 -8.52
CA ASN A 9 0.32 -0.67 -7.98
C ASN A 9 1.50 -0.98 -7.06
N ASN A 10 1.25 -1.74 -5.98
CA ASN A 10 2.29 -2.16 -5.05
C ASN A 10 3.14 -1.01 -4.45
N VAL A 11 2.49 0.10 -4.09
CA VAL A 11 3.12 1.18 -3.33
C VAL A 11 3.12 0.84 -1.83
N GLN A 12 4.30 0.77 -1.23
CA GLN A 12 4.49 0.60 0.20
C GLN A 12 4.63 1.98 0.86
N ILE A 13 3.88 2.23 1.92
CA ILE A 13 3.91 3.51 2.63
C ILE A 13 4.53 3.29 4.01
N GLY A 14 5.62 3.98 4.30
CA GLY A 14 6.25 3.95 5.62
C GLY A 14 5.31 4.52 6.68
N ALA A 15 5.32 3.94 7.88
CA ALA A 15 4.54 4.44 9.00
C ALA A 15 4.81 5.94 9.25
N ASN A 16 3.74 6.68 9.61
CA ASN A 16 3.78 8.12 9.89
C ASN A 16 4.22 9.01 8.71
N SER A 17 4.05 8.56 7.46
CA SER A 17 4.38 9.38 6.28
C SER A 17 3.26 10.35 5.92
N LEU A 18 3.62 11.56 5.50
CA LEU A 18 2.70 12.55 4.92
C LEU A 18 2.74 12.46 3.39
N VAL A 19 1.77 11.77 2.82
CA VAL A 19 1.59 11.67 1.37
C VAL A 19 0.77 12.87 0.90
N ASN A 20 1.43 13.78 0.18
CA ASN A 20 0.82 15.02 -0.31
C ASN A 20 0.95 15.19 -1.84
N ASN A 21 1.46 14.18 -2.54
CA ASN A 21 1.64 14.17 -3.99
C ASN A 21 1.22 12.82 -4.58
N THR A 22 0.86 12.82 -5.87
CA THR A 22 0.56 11.61 -6.63
C THR A 22 1.86 10.85 -6.95
N PHE A 23 1.83 9.52 -6.78
CA PHE A 23 2.92 8.62 -7.12
C PHE A 23 2.43 7.57 -8.13
N ASN A 24 2.61 7.83 -9.41
CA ASN A 24 2.15 6.92 -10.49
C ASN A 24 3.05 5.69 -10.69
N GLN A 25 4.17 5.60 -9.98
CA GLN A 25 5.12 4.50 -10.12
C GLN A 25 4.60 3.26 -9.37
N ASN A 26 4.90 2.09 -9.92
CA ASN A 26 4.62 0.81 -9.28
C ASN A 26 5.83 0.34 -8.48
N ASP A 27 5.59 -0.60 -7.54
CA ASP A 27 6.66 -1.36 -6.86
C ASP A 27 7.66 -0.48 -6.10
N ILE A 28 7.18 0.59 -5.46
CA ILE A 28 8.00 1.56 -4.71
C ILE A 28 7.70 1.55 -3.21
N LEU A 29 8.68 1.99 -2.41
CA LEU A 29 8.48 2.39 -1.03
C LEU A 29 8.58 3.91 -0.94
N ILE A 30 7.51 4.57 -0.47
CA ILE A 30 7.51 5.98 -0.11
C ILE A 30 7.55 6.15 1.41
N ALA A 31 8.34 7.10 1.88
CA ALA A 31 8.36 7.44 3.30
C ALA A 31 8.83 8.86 3.59
N GLY A 32 8.36 9.42 4.71
CA GLY A 32 8.75 10.73 5.23
C GLY A 32 7.60 11.73 5.31
N SER A 33 7.92 12.95 5.74
CA SER A 33 6.99 14.09 5.78
C SER A 33 7.70 15.34 5.23
N PRO A 34 7.52 15.69 3.93
CA PRO A 34 6.70 15.00 2.93
C PRO A 34 7.28 13.64 2.51
N ALA A 35 6.41 12.74 2.05
CA ALA A 35 6.81 11.42 1.57
C ALA A 35 7.62 11.52 0.27
N LEU A 36 8.72 10.76 0.19
CA LEU A 36 9.56 10.64 -1.00
C LEU A 36 9.81 9.18 -1.32
N VAL A 37 10.11 8.87 -2.58
CA VAL A 37 10.55 7.52 -3.00
C VAL A 37 11.86 7.19 -2.30
N ARG A 38 11.88 6.08 -1.55
CA ARG A 38 13.05 5.56 -0.83
C ARG A 38 13.64 4.32 -1.48
N LYS A 39 12.80 3.49 -2.10
CA LYS A 39 13.21 2.27 -2.82
C LYS A 39 12.28 2.04 -4.02
N GLN A 40 12.80 1.34 -5.02
CA GLN A 40 12.12 0.98 -6.26
C GLN A 40 12.29 -0.53 -6.49
N GLU A 41 11.55 -1.08 -7.46
CA GLU A 41 11.62 -2.50 -7.88
C GLU A 41 11.35 -3.47 -6.73
N LEU A 42 10.43 -3.12 -5.83
CA LEU A 42 10.08 -3.94 -4.68
C LEU A 42 9.04 -5.00 -5.03
N SER A 43 9.33 -6.24 -4.69
CA SER A 43 8.29 -7.27 -4.63
C SER A 43 7.23 -6.94 -3.56
N PRO A 44 5.96 -7.35 -3.74
CA PRO A 44 4.91 -7.14 -2.75
C PRO A 44 5.24 -7.74 -1.39
N TRP A 45 5.22 -6.92 -0.34
CA TRP A 45 5.62 -7.35 1.01
C TRP A 45 4.60 -8.28 1.68
N TRP A 46 3.33 -8.24 1.27
CA TRP A 46 2.25 -9.02 1.87
C TRP A 46 2.25 -10.50 1.45
N GLY A 47 2.86 -10.84 0.31
CA GLY A 47 2.90 -12.22 -0.21
C GLY A 47 1.51 -12.87 -0.41
N THR A 48 1.48 -14.09 -0.94
CA THR A 48 0.23 -14.82 -1.22
C THR A 48 -0.39 -15.46 0.02
N GLN A 49 0.44 -15.93 0.96
CA GLN A 49 -0.03 -16.62 2.17
C GLN A 49 -0.83 -15.72 3.12
N ARG A 50 -0.46 -14.44 3.22
CA ARG A 50 -1.20 -13.48 4.04
C ARG A 50 -2.58 -13.20 3.47
N ILE A 51 -2.65 -13.00 2.15
CA ILE A 51 -3.94 -12.82 1.44
C ILE A 51 -4.83 -14.03 1.72
N TYR A 52 -4.31 -15.25 1.52
CA TYR A 52 -5.08 -16.47 1.78
C TYR A 52 -5.63 -16.53 3.21
N LYS A 53 -4.81 -16.24 4.23
CA LYS A 53 -5.26 -16.23 5.63
C LYS A 53 -6.36 -15.19 5.89
N ILE A 54 -6.24 -14.00 5.31
CA ILE A 54 -7.24 -12.94 5.43
C ILE A 54 -8.56 -13.38 4.79
N GLU A 55 -8.52 -13.98 3.60
CA GLU A 55 -9.73 -14.47 2.92
C GLU A 55 -10.41 -15.61 3.68
N GLN A 56 -9.64 -16.54 4.27
CA GLN A 56 -10.22 -17.57 5.15
C GLN A 56 -10.84 -16.98 6.42
N LEU A 57 -10.23 -15.93 6.97
CA LEU A 57 -10.78 -15.25 8.16
C LEU A 57 -12.09 -14.52 7.83
N LYS A 58 -12.18 -13.82 6.71
CA LYS A 58 -13.42 -13.15 6.25
C LYS A 58 -14.58 -14.13 6.15
N LYS A 59 -14.34 -15.30 5.55
CA LYS A 59 -15.30 -16.42 5.49
C LYS A 59 -15.78 -16.85 6.86
N SER A 60 -14.87 -17.08 7.80
CA SER A 60 -15.22 -17.51 9.16
C SER A 60 -16.02 -16.46 9.95
N MET A 61 -15.87 -15.19 9.59
CA MET A 61 -16.55 -14.05 10.21
C MET A 61 -17.85 -13.65 9.49
N ASN A 62 -18.21 -14.36 8.41
CA ASN A 62 -19.37 -14.06 7.58
C ASN A 62 -19.33 -12.63 6.99
N LEU A 63 -18.13 -12.17 6.60
CA LEU A 63 -17.86 -10.84 6.04
C LEU A 63 -17.69 -10.84 4.51
N ASP A 64 -17.99 -11.95 3.84
CA ASP A 64 -17.92 -12.03 2.39
C ASP A 64 -19.05 -11.17 1.78
N ILE A 65 -18.66 -10.10 1.07
CA ILE A 65 -19.53 -9.20 0.28
C ILE A 65 -19.40 -9.60 -1.19
#